data_AF-A0A6M1N647-F1
#
_entry.id   AF-A0A6M1N647-F1
#
_cell.length_a   1.000
_cell.length_b   1.000
_cell.length_c   1.000
_cell.angle_alpha   90.00
_cell.angle_beta   90.00
_cell.angle_gamma   90.00
#
_symmetry.space_group_name_H-M   'P 1'
#
loop_
_entity.id
_entity.type
_entity.pdbx_description
1 polymer ?
#
loop_
_entity_poly.entity_id
_entity_poly.type
_entity_poly.pdbx_seq_one_letter_code
_entity_poly.pdbx_strand_id
1 'polypeptide(L)'
;MILNVKQTGRLFLTLLALAAVACNKDFPNLLDKDYNNKPIGSQANKVVLVVVDGLRGNALAEIDPENLRIIARNSLYTNSSLADQMIGPFTRNKGMANLFTGVTSAKHQVSGNDLAVIDKATYPTFIQRLKQTYDGFNSIAYTTDEDVKDYLFDDADSKEVLTTDEEVVDKTKDAILNQEVSLIVSHLSAIDKAGQSSSYESDDPAYRQAVQDFDGQINAIIEAVKQRPNFKDENWMVIITSSMGGPIANPDPDDVTVFGDSRRNTFTYVYSPKFSRKYIAKPNSADVPFEGNSIRYTYVDPAVNARVANTSAYNFATNQNFTISFFYKAMNTDEQYYPVILSKRVEGFGGPGWNMFLEGSKLGWNSSIGGQLFTSGEVSDGNWHSVTVVVNRSVGKVTLFMDGVPQSNNSANGNSLNNVSPLAIGKWPGDDNSTADFLLCNLQIYNTAFADEEVEELSGIALVKDAHPKYGDLVGYWPGYEDIGTAILTDRSGSDNNMEITGPYTWTTFSNVVRQFRPDVTASFYNMVPNQVDIPFFIYQWYGVLPALSWSLDGQAWAPPFAILEY
;
A
#
# COMPACT_ATOMS: atom_id res chain seq x y z
N MET A 1 -27.51 -44.48 -31.79
CA MET A 1 -26.33 -45.04 -31.10
C MET A 1 -26.73 -45.23 -29.65
N ILE A 2 -26.98 -46.48 -29.24
CA ILE A 2 -27.52 -46.84 -27.92
C ILE A 2 -26.36 -46.83 -26.93
N LEU A 3 -26.33 -45.84 -26.03
CA LEU A 3 -25.35 -45.78 -24.94
C LEU A 3 -25.70 -46.82 -23.89
N ASN A 4 -24.75 -47.72 -23.66
CA ASN A 4 -24.89 -48.91 -22.84
C ASN A 4 -24.83 -48.53 -21.33
N VAL A 5 -26.00 -48.50 -20.69
CA VAL A 5 -26.24 -48.13 -19.27
C VAL A 5 -25.35 -48.90 -18.28
N LYS A 6 -24.79 -50.05 -18.68
CA LYS A 6 -23.86 -50.85 -17.85
C LYS A 6 -22.45 -50.27 -17.72
N GLN A 7 -22.00 -49.40 -18.63
CA GLN A 7 -20.66 -48.79 -18.56
C GLN A 7 -20.63 -47.51 -17.72
N THR A 8 -21.69 -46.70 -17.75
CA THR A 8 -21.82 -45.49 -16.91
C THR A 8 -21.97 -45.82 -15.43
N GLY A 9 -22.68 -46.90 -15.08
CA GLY A 9 -22.81 -47.35 -13.69
C GLY A 9 -21.50 -47.84 -13.08
N ARG A 10 -20.61 -48.44 -13.88
CA ARG A 10 -19.29 -48.88 -13.41
C ARG A 10 -18.33 -47.71 -13.18
N LEU A 11 -18.36 -46.68 -14.03
CA LEU A 11 -17.52 -45.48 -13.88
C LEU A 11 -17.90 -44.66 -12.63
N PHE A 12 -19.20 -44.58 -12.32
CA PHE A 12 -19.69 -43.87 -11.13
C PHE A 12 -19.36 -44.61 -9.82
N LEU A 13 -19.39 -45.95 -9.83
CA LEU A 13 -18.97 -46.75 -8.66
C LEU A 13 -17.46 -46.74 -8.43
N THR A 14 -16.62 -46.65 -9.47
CA THR A 14 -15.16 -46.45 -9.29
C THR A 14 -14.82 -45.04 -8.83
N LEU A 15 -15.54 -43.99 -9.26
CA LEU A 15 -15.32 -42.63 -8.75
C LEU A 15 -15.75 -42.49 -7.28
N LEU A 16 -16.85 -43.11 -6.86
CA LEU A 16 -17.25 -43.11 -5.44
C LEU A 16 -16.29 -43.94 -4.56
N ALA A 17 -15.72 -45.03 -5.08
CA ALA A 17 -14.73 -45.83 -4.37
C ALA A 17 -13.38 -45.10 -4.23
N LEU A 18 -13.00 -44.23 -5.18
CA LEU A 18 -11.81 -43.39 -5.09
C LEU A 18 -11.99 -42.21 -4.10
N ALA A 19 -13.22 -41.70 -3.92
CA ALA A 19 -13.51 -40.66 -2.93
C ALA A 19 -13.49 -41.17 -1.48
N ALA A 20 -13.72 -42.46 -1.26
CA ALA A 20 -13.71 -43.08 0.08
C ALA A 20 -12.30 -43.52 0.56
N VAL A 21 -11.26 -43.40 -0.29
CA VAL A 21 -9.86 -43.72 0.05
C VAL A 21 -8.98 -42.46 0.09
N ALA A 22 -9.58 -41.27 0.13
CA ALA A 22 -8.92 -40.06 0.57
C ALA A 22 -8.73 -40.13 2.10
N CYS A 23 -7.78 -40.96 2.52
CA CYS A 23 -7.23 -40.93 3.86
C CYS A 23 -6.78 -39.50 4.16
N ASN A 24 -7.43 -38.89 5.13
CA ASN A 24 -7.00 -37.68 5.83
C ASN A 24 -5.73 -38.01 6.65
N LYS A 25 -4.63 -38.36 5.96
CA LYS A 25 -3.32 -38.46 6.60
C LYS A 25 -2.79 -37.05 6.69
N ASP A 26 -2.64 -36.56 7.91
CA ASP A 26 -1.88 -35.36 8.22
C ASP A 26 -0.57 -35.39 7.42
N PHE A 27 -0.25 -34.26 6.78
CA PHE A 27 1.06 -34.06 6.18
C PHE A 27 2.10 -34.39 7.24
N PRO A 28 2.96 -35.42 7.02
CA PRO A 28 4.00 -35.73 7.98
C PRO A 28 4.89 -34.51 8.10
N ASN A 29 5.05 -34.01 9.32
CA ASN A 29 5.99 -32.95 9.62
C ASN A 29 7.39 -33.45 9.25
N LEU A 30 7.91 -33.01 8.10
CA LEU A 30 9.24 -33.41 7.61
C LEU A 30 10.36 -32.83 8.49
N LEU A 31 10.04 -31.95 9.45
CA LEU A 31 10.98 -31.45 10.46
C LEU A 31 11.24 -32.45 11.60
N ASP A 32 10.41 -33.48 11.75
CA ASP A 32 10.50 -34.43 12.87
C ASP A 32 11.52 -35.55 12.65
N LYS A 33 12.10 -35.69 11.44
CA LYS A 33 12.94 -36.85 11.10
C LYS A 33 14.45 -36.64 11.16
N ASP A 34 14.96 -35.41 11.16
CA ASP A 34 16.41 -35.16 11.09
C ASP A 34 16.98 -34.28 12.22
N TYR A 35 16.19 -33.90 13.22
CA TYR A 35 16.71 -33.27 14.43
C TYR A 35 16.47 -34.16 15.64
N ASN A 36 17.56 -34.63 16.25
CA ASN A 36 17.59 -35.33 17.53
C ASN A 36 16.45 -34.86 18.46
N ASN A 37 15.58 -35.80 18.84
CA ASN A 37 14.47 -35.70 19.82
C ASN A 37 14.76 -34.78 21.03
N LYS A 38 14.75 -33.47 20.83
CA LYS A 38 14.51 -32.47 21.88
C LYS A 38 13.14 -31.88 21.58
N PRO A 39 12.20 -31.87 22.54
CA PRO A 39 10.89 -31.29 22.32
C PRO A 39 11.04 -29.86 21.79
N ILE A 40 10.34 -29.55 20.71
CA ILE A 40 10.08 -28.18 20.28
C ILE A 40 9.34 -27.52 21.45
N GLY A 41 9.99 -26.55 22.11
CA GLY A 41 9.55 -25.99 23.39
C GLY A 41 10.52 -26.20 24.58
N SER A 42 11.82 -26.23 24.36
CA SER A 42 12.77 -26.30 25.48
C SER A 42 12.98 -24.92 26.11
N GLN A 43 13.07 -24.83 27.43
CA GLN A 43 13.44 -23.62 28.21
C GLN A 43 14.74 -22.93 27.74
N ALA A 44 15.47 -23.50 26.77
CA ALA A 44 16.64 -22.92 26.13
C ALA A 44 16.33 -21.84 25.09
N ASN A 45 15.10 -21.73 24.56
CA ASN A 45 14.76 -20.67 23.60
C ASN A 45 14.60 -19.33 24.31
N LYS A 46 15.34 -18.32 23.84
CA LYS A 46 15.44 -16.99 24.46
C LYS A 46 15.33 -15.91 23.39
N VAL A 47 14.61 -14.84 23.67
CA VAL A 47 14.42 -13.70 22.76
C VAL A 47 14.73 -12.39 23.47
N VAL A 48 15.50 -11.52 22.81
CA VAL A 48 15.57 -10.09 23.14
C VAL A 48 14.91 -9.31 22.01
N LEU A 49 13.89 -8.52 22.32
CA LEU A 49 13.26 -7.58 21.39
C LEU A 49 13.67 -6.16 21.78
N VAL A 50 14.42 -5.50 20.91
CA VAL A 50 14.77 -4.08 21.04
C VAL A 50 13.95 -3.27 20.04
N VAL A 51 13.11 -2.38 20.57
CA VAL A 51 12.32 -1.45 19.76
C VAL A 51 12.85 -0.04 20.00
N VAL A 52 13.13 0.69 18.92
CA VAL A 52 13.57 2.08 19.00
C VAL A 52 12.58 3.02 18.31
N ASP A 53 12.27 4.14 18.95
CA ASP A 53 11.43 5.16 18.34
C ASP A 53 12.25 6.03 17.35
N GLY A 54 11.62 6.43 16.25
CA GLY A 54 12.10 7.51 15.37
C GLY A 54 13.21 7.15 14.37
N LEU A 55 13.83 5.96 14.47
CA LEU A 55 14.92 5.58 13.56
C LEU A 55 14.39 5.12 12.20
N ARG A 56 14.60 5.96 11.18
CA ARG A 56 14.36 5.61 9.77
C ARG A 56 15.36 4.58 9.27
N GLY A 57 14.89 3.58 8.54
CA GLY A 57 15.76 2.59 7.90
C GLY A 57 16.69 3.20 6.84
N ASN A 58 16.22 4.19 6.06
CA ASN A 58 17.04 4.90 5.09
C ASN A 58 18.19 5.66 5.79
N ALA A 59 17.89 6.38 6.88
CA ALA A 59 18.93 7.07 7.65
C ALA A 59 19.95 6.10 8.24
N LEU A 60 19.50 4.93 8.72
CA LEU A 60 20.41 3.87 9.18
C LEU A 60 21.34 3.37 8.06
N ALA A 61 20.82 3.22 6.84
CA ALA A 61 21.61 2.82 5.67
C ALA A 61 22.64 3.88 5.27
N GLU A 62 22.30 5.16 5.38
CA GLU A 62 23.17 6.30 5.03
C GLU A 62 24.27 6.54 6.08
N ILE A 63 23.95 6.37 7.37
CA ILE A 63 24.93 6.49 8.46
C ILE A 63 25.88 5.29 8.48
N ASP A 64 25.41 4.10 8.08
CA ASP A 64 26.14 2.82 8.07
C ASP A 64 26.91 2.52 9.38
N PRO A 65 26.23 2.40 10.54
CA PRO A 65 26.90 2.14 11.80
C PRO A 65 27.67 0.81 11.82
N GLU A 66 28.85 0.82 12.44
CA GLU A 66 29.79 -0.28 12.34
C GLU A 66 29.28 -1.57 12.98
N ASN A 67 28.68 -1.50 14.17
CA ASN A 67 28.28 -2.70 14.90
C ASN A 67 27.07 -3.36 14.24
N LEU A 68 26.06 -2.59 13.83
CA LEU A 68 24.91 -3.10 13.08
C LEU A 68 25.34 -3.73 11.73
N ARG A 69 26.36 -3.18 11.05
CA ARG A 69 26.94 -3.81 9.86
C ARG A 69 27.60 -5.16 10.15
N ILE A 70 28.22 -5.32 11.32
CA ILE A 70 28.77 -6.62 11.77
C ILE A 70 27.62 -7.58 12.12
N ILE A 71 26.63 -7.14 12.89
CA ILE A 71 25.45 -7.92 13.30
C ILE A 71 24.68 -8.42 12.07
N ALA A 72 24.60 -7.63 11.00
CA ALA A 72 23.97 -8.01 9.74
C ALA A 72 24.52 -9.32 9.14
N ARG A 73 25.77 -9.70 9.45
CA ARG A 73 26.42 -10.92 8.94
C ARG A 73 25.78 -12.21 9.46
N ASN A 74 25.08 -12.14 10.58
CA ASN A 74 24.34 -13.24 11.20
C ASN A 74 22.87 -12.85 11.39
N SER A 75 22.31 -12.15 10.41
CA SER A 75 20.93 -11.67 10.48
C SER A 75 20.18 -11.90 9.18
N LEU A 76 18.87 -12.15 9.31
CA LEU A 76 17.90 -11.69 8.32
C LEU A 76 17.68 -10.21 8.59
N TYR A 77 17.91 -9.34 7.60
CA TYR A 77 17.77 -7.91 7.83
C TYR A 77 17.32 -7.12 6.60
N THR A 78 16.70 -5.97 6.87
CA THR A 78 16.44 -4.92 5.89
C THR A 78 16.44 -3.55 6.55
N ASN A 79 16.84 -2.54 5.76
CA ASN A 79 16.72 -1.12 6.09
C ASN A 79 15.49 -0.49 5.41
N SER A 80 14.64 -1.32 4.81
CA SER A 80 13.45 -0.91 4.08
C SER A 80 12.23 -1.68 4.58
N SER A 81 12.22 -1.99 5.87
CA SER A 81 11.06 -2.55 6.56
C SER A 81 9.93 -1.53 6.58
N LEU A 82 8.70 -2.00 6.68
CA LEU A 82 7.51 -1.16 6.69
C LEU A 82 6.82 -1.20 8.05
N ALA A 83 6.30 -0.06 8.50
CA ALA A 83 5.52 -0.02 9.71
C ALA A 83 4.17 -0.75 9.53
N ASP A 84 3.35 -0.28 8.59
CA ASP A 84 2.27 -1.02 7.95
C ASP A 84 1.93 -0.39 6.58
N GLN A 85 1.03 -1.03 5.84
CA GLN A 85 0.58 -0.63 4.50
C GLN A 85 -0.68 0.25 4.47
N MET A 86 -1.19 0.70 5.62
CA MET A 86 -2.44 1.46 5.68
C MET A 86 -2.23 2.91 5.20
N ILE A 87 -3.16 3.43 4.40
CA ILE A 87 -3.12 4.82 3.96
C ILE A 87 -3.54 5.75 5.11
N GLY A 88 -2.84 6.89 5.24
CA GLY A 88 -3.14 7.94 6.22
C GLY A 88 -2.04 8.14 7.26
N PRO A 89 -2.23 9.08 8.21
CA PRO A 89 -1.20 9.45 9.16
C PRO A 89 -0.73 8.28 10.02
N PHE A 90 0.58 8.10 10.11
CA PHE A 90 1.20 7.10 10.97
C PHE A 90 1.83 7.73 12.22
N THR A 91 1.68 7.05 13.36
CA THR A 91 2.15 7.53 14.67
C THR A 91 2.99 6.46 15.35
N ARG A 92 3.81 6.89 16.32
CA ARG A 92 4.61 6.01 17.16
C ARG A 92 3.75 4.95 17.85
N ASN A 93 2.63 5.36 18.43
CA ASN A 93 1.76 4.47 19.19
C ASN A 93 1.01 3.47 18.30
N LYS A 94 0.71 3.82 17.04
CA LYS A 94 0.25 2.85 16.04
C LYS A 94 1.28 1.75 15.82
N GLY A 95 2.54 2.12 15.56
CA GLY A 95 3.55 1.11 15.26
C GLY A 95 3.93 0.26 16.46
N MET A 96 3.95 0.84 17.66
CA MET A 96 4.05 0.05 18.90
C MET A 96 2.87 -0.94 19.03
N ALA A 97 1.63 -0.52 18.78
CA ALA A 97 0.49 -1.44 18.83
C ALA A 97 0.58 -2.55 17.76
N ASN A 98 1.03 -2.23 16.53
CA ASN A 98 1.28 -3.21 15.46
C ASN A 98 2.27 -4.29 15.93
N LEU A 99 3.43 -3.87 16.45
CA LEU A 99 4.50 -4.74 16.95
C LEU A 99 4.01 -5.71 18.03
N PHE A 100 3.16 -5.22 18.95
CA PHE A 100 2.74 -6.00 20.10
C PHE A 100 1.54 -6.90 19.84
N THR A 101 0.65 -6.53 18.91
CA THR A 101 -0.59 -7.28 18.64
C THR A 101 -0.49 -8.18 17.40
N GLY A 102 0.40 -7.86 16.46
CA GLY A 102 0.51 -8.57 15.18
C GLY A 102 -0.62 -8.27 14.19
N VAL A 103 -1.38 -7.20 14.43
CA VAL A 103 -2.44 -6.69 13.56
C VAL A 103 -2.26 -5.19 13.35
N THR A 104 -2.95 -4.64 12.35
CA THR A 104 -2.92 -3.22 12.00
C THR A 104 -3.97 -2.40 12.75
N SER A 105 -3.90 -1.07 12.64
CA SER A 105 -4.83 -0.14 13.30
C SER A 105 -6.31 -0.34 12.96
N ALA A 106 -6.64 -0.96 11.84
CA ALA A 106 -8.00 -1.38 11.51
C ALA A 106 -8.57 -2.39 12.52
N LYS A 107 -7.70 -3.15 13.19
CA LYS A 107 -8.04 -4.21 14.16
C LYS A 107 -7.78 -3.79 15.59
N HIS A 108 -6.58 -3.35 15.93
CA HIS A 108 -6.23 -2.96 17.31
C HIS A 108 -6.77 -1.58 17.74
N GLN A 109 -7.43 -0.82 16.85
CA GLN A 109 -8.13 0.45 17.09
C GLN A 109 -7.28 1.68 17.47
N VAL A 110 -5.98 1.53 17.75
CA VAL A 110 -5.08 2.67 17.98
C VAL A 110 -4.88 3.43 16.67
N SER A 111 -5.55 4.56 16.52
CA SER A 111 -5.55 5.39 15.31
C SER A 111 -4.78 6.71 15.45
N GLY A 112 -4.25 7.00 16.65
CA GLY A 112 -3.51 8.22 16.97
C GLY A 112 -2.44 8.00 18.03
N ASN A 113 -2.39 8.88 19.03
CA ASN A 113 -1.37 8.88 20.08
C ASN A 113 -1.87 8.30 21.41
N ASP A 114 -3.07 7.72 21.47
CA ASP A 114 -3.61 7.13 22.70
C ASP A 114 -3.45 5.60 22.64
N LEU A 115 -2.67 5.02 23.55
CA LEU A 115 -2.54 3.56 23.68
C LEU A 115 -3.67 2.94 24.49
N ALA A 116 -4.44 3.71 25.28
CA ALA A 116 -5.50 3.19 26.13
C ALA A 116 -6.68 2.59 25.34
N VAL A 117 -6.86 3.02 24.07
CA VAL A 117 -7.92 2.53 23.18
C VAL A 117 -7.63 1.17 22.55
N ILE A 118 -6.47 0.57 22.83
CA ILE A 118 -6.04 -0.69 22.22
C ILE A 118 -7.02 -1.84 22.52
N ASP A 119 -7.53 -2.51 21.48
CA ASP A 119 -8.41 -3.68 21.63
C ASP A 119 -7.63 -4.96 21.94
N LYS A 120 -7.12 -5.06 23.17
CA LYS A 120 -6.44 -6.28 23.67
C LYS A 120 -7.39 -7.44 23.97
N ALA A 121 -8.70 -7.18 24.08
CA ALA A 121 -9.66 -8.24 24.32
C ALA A 121 -9.79 -9.14 23.08
N THR A 122 -9.86 -8.53 21.90
CA THR A 122 -9.89 -9.27 20.63
C THR A 122 -8.49 -9.61 20.13
N TYR A 123 -7.55 -8.68 20.27
CA TYR A 123 -6.18 -8.80 19.75
C TYR A 123 -5.15 -8.64 20.89
N PRO A 124 -5.02 -9.66 21.78
CA PRO A 124 -4.08 -9.59 22.89
C PRO A 124 -2.64 -9.52 22.39
N THR A 125 -1.75 -9.00 23.24
CA THR A 125 -0.32 -8.89 22.94
C THR A 125 0.32 -10.25 22.67
N PHE A 126 1.42 -10.29 21.94
CA PHE A 126 2.17 -11.53 21.72
C PHE A 126 2.71 -12.11 23.03
N ILE A 127 2.96 -11.25 24.03
CA ILE A 127 3.40 -11.66 25.38
C ILE A 127 2.28 -12.46 26.04
N GLN A 128 1.05 -11.93 26.06
CA GLN A 128 -0.13 -12.63 26.59
C GLN A 128 -0.34 -13.99 25.91
N ARG A 129 -0.21 -14.03 24.58
CA ARG A 129 -0.38 -15.26 23.81
C ARG A 129 0.68 -16.30 24.16
N LEU A 130 1.96 -15.91 24.23
CA LEU A 130 3.04 -16.80 24.63
C LEU A 130 2.85 -17.32 26.05
N LYS A 131 2.40 -16.49 26.99
CA LYS A 131 2.06 -16.93 28.36
C LYS A 131 0.97 -18.01 28.38
N GLN A 132 0.02 -17.95 27.46
CA GLN A 132 -1.08 -18.92 27.37
C GLN A 132 -0.68 -20.20 26.63
N THR A 133 0.29 -20.14 25.71
CA THR A 133 0.62 -21.25 24.81
C THR A 133 1.96 -21.91 25.06
N TYR A 134 2.84 -21.30 25.85
CA TYR A 134 4.20 -21.77 26.09
C TYR A 134 4.43 -21.97 27.59
N ASP A 135 4.57 -23.23 28.00
CA ASP A 135 4.71 -23.60 29.41
C ASP A 135 5.98 -23.00 30.03
N GLY A 136 5.82 -22.34 31.17
CA GLY A 136 6.92 -21.70 31.89
C GLY A 136 7.47 -20.44 31.20
N PHE A 137 6.74 -19.89 30.22
CA PHE A 137 7.08 -18.60 29.63
C PHE A 137 7.11 -17.50 30.69
N ASN A 138 8.20 -16.75 30.72
CA ASN A 138 8.35 -15.56 31.54
C ASN A 138 9.03 -14.44 30.75
N SER A 139 8.65 -13.20 31.06
CA SER A 139 9.11 -12.04 30.32
C SER A 139 9.40 -10.84 31.22
N ILE A 140 10.43 -10.09 30.85
CA ILE A 140 10.77 -8.81 31.46
C ILE A 140 10.77 -7.71 30.40
N ALA A 141 10.30 -6.53 30.76
CA ALA A 141 10.23 -5.41 29.84
C ALA A 141 10.71 -4.09 30.47
N TYR A 142 11.50 -3.31 29.73
CA TYR A 142 12.10 -2.05 30.15
C TYR A 142 11.79 -0.95 29.14
N THR A 143 11.37 0.22 29.61
CA THR A 143 10.98 1.36 28.76
C THR A 143 11.30 2.68 29.46
N THR A 144 11.33 3.77 28.71
CA THR A 144 11.37 5.15 29.24
C THR A 144 9.98 5.83 29.25
N ASP A 145 8.93 5.08 28.87
CA ASP A 145 7.58 5.58 28.61
C ASP A 145 6.55 4.80 29.45
N GLU A 146 5.80 5.54 30.28
CA GLU A 146 4.78 5.02 31.19
C GLU A 146 3.60 4.40 30.43
N ASP A 147 3.15 4.99 29.31
CA ASP A 147 2.03 4.45 28.54
C ASP A 147 2.39 3.13 27.87
N VAL A 148 3.64 2.98 27.39
CA VAL A 148 4.12 1.68 26.88
C VAL A 148 4.08 0.63 27.98
N LYS A 149 4.55 0.98 29.18
CA LYS A 149 4.54 0.06 30.33
C LYS A 149 3.11 -0.37 30.68
N ASP A 150 2.19 0.59 30.74
CA ASP A 150 0.82 0.35 31.23
C ASP A 150 -0.08 -0.34 30.22
N TYR A 151 0.14 -0.15 28.91
CA TYR A 151 -0.76 -0.69 27.89
C TYR A 151 -0.18 -1.80 27.02
N LEU A 152 1.14 -1.87 26.84
CA LEU A 152 1.78 -2.87 25.96
C LEU A 152 2.60 -3.89 26.74
N PHE A 153 3.18 -3.50 27.87
CA PHE A 153 3.97 -4.40 28.72
C PHE A 153 3.16 -4.93 29.89
N ASP A 154 1.88 -4.63 30.02
CA ASP A 154 1.07 -5.01 31.18
C ASP A 154 1.05 -6.52 31.42
N ASP A 155 1.09 -7.30 30.34
CA ASP A 155 1.18 -8.75 30.35
C ASP A 155 2.59 -9.28 30.68
N ALA A 156 3.63 -8.46 30.84
CA ALA A 156 4.96 -8.92 31.27
C ALA A 156 5.01 -9.23 32.78
N ASP A 157 5.80 -10.25 33.16
CA ASP A 157 5.95 -10.66 34.58
C ASP A 157 6.69 -9.61 35.42
N SER A 158 7.67 -8.94 34.82
CA SER A 158 8.34 -7.78 35.40
C SER A 158 8.40 -6.67 34.36
N LYS A 159 8.14 -5.44 34.81
CA LYS A 159 8.17 -4.24 33.97
C LYS A 159 8.61 -3.02 34.76
N GLU A 160 9.46 -2.20 34.16
CA GLU A 160 10.04 -1.03 34.83
C GLU A 160 10.17 0.14 33.84
N VAL A 161 9.81 1.34 34.31
CA VAL A 161 10.05 2.60 33.60
C VAL A 161 11.32 3.23 34.15
N LEU A 162 12.24 3.58 33.25
CA LEU A 162 13.56 4.08 33.52
C LEU A 162 13.72 5.49 32.94
N THR A 163 14.76 6.21 33.36
CA THR A 163 14.92 7.63 33.00
C THR A 163 15.57 7.80 31.63
N THR A 164 16.53 6.92 31.30
CA THR A 164 17.35 7.03 30.09
C THR A 164 17.43 5.71 29.35
N ASP A 165 17.71 5.79 28.05
CA ASP A 165 17.97 4.62 27.21
C ASP A 165 19.22 3.85 27.69
N GLU A 166 20.21 4.54 28.29
CA GLU A 166 21.38 3.90 28.92
C GLU A 166 20.97 3.01 30.10
N GLU A 167 20.09 3.51 30.98
CA GLU A 167 19.53 2.71 32.09
C GLU A 167 18.74 1.50 31.58
N VAL A 168 17.95 1.66 30.52
CA VAL A 168 17.22 0.56 29.86
C VAL A 168 18.20 -0.53 29.37
N VAL A 169 19.27 -0.12 28.69
CA VAL A 169 20.28 -1.04 28.16
C VAL A 169 21.03 -1.75 29.29
N ASP A 170 21.38 -1.05 30.37
CA ASP A 170 22.04 -1.65 31.52
C ASP A 170 21.15 -2.68 32.25
N LYS A 171 19.87 -2.37 32.46
CA LYS A 171 18.90 -3.33 33.01
C LYS A 171 18.68 -4.52 32.09
N THR A 172 18.65 -4.29 30.78
CA THR A 172 18.55 -5.36 29.77
C THR A 172 19.75 -6.30 29.85
N LYS A 173 20.97 -5.76 29.91
CA LYS A 173 22.21 -6.54 30.07
C LYS A 173 22.23 -7.33 31.37
N ASP A 174 21.83 -6.71 32.49
CA ASP A 174 21.73 -7.38 33.78
C ASP A 174 20.74 -8.56 33.73
N ALA A 175 19.56 -8.35 33.14
CA ALA A 175 18.58 -9.42 32.94
C ALA A 175 19.13 -10.56 32.08
N ILE A 176 19.85 -10.25 30.99
CA ILE A 176 20.51 -11.26 30.15
C ILE A 176 21.53 -12.07 30.97
N LEU A 177 22.41 -11.40 31.71
CA LEU A 177 23.53 -12.05 32.38
C LEU A 177 23.10 -12.83 33.63
N ASN A 178 22.13 -12.33 34.37
CA ASN A 178 21.87 -12.75 35.75
C ASN A 178 20.49 -13.36 36.00
N GLN A 179 19.60 -13.39 35.01
CA GLN A 179 18.24 -13.91 35.17
C GLN A 179 17.92 -15.04 34.19
N GLU A 180 16.98 -15.90 34.58
CA GLU A 180 16.43 -16.97 33.74
C GLU A 180 15.08 -16.55 33.19
N VAL A 181 15.11 -15.85 32.06
CA VAL A 181 13.92 -15.26 31.41
C VAL A 181 13.83 -15.73 29.97
N SER A 182 12.61 -15.93 29.47
CA SER A 182 12.38 -16.37 28.09
C SER A 182 12.46 -15.16 27.16
N LEU A 183 11.76 -14.09 27.48
CA LEU A 183 11.70 -12.86 26.69
C LEU A 183 12.20 -11.65 27.48
N ILE A 184 13.05 -10.84 26.85
CA ILE A 184 13.41 -9.50 27.33
C ILE A 184 12.99 -8.49 26.26
N VAL A 185 12.26 -7.45 26.66
CA VAL A 185 11.85 -6.36 25.78
C VAL A 185 12.50 -5.07 26.25
N SER A 186 13.13 -4.34 25.33
CA SER A 186 13.77 -3.04 25.59
C SER A 186 13.19 -2.03 24.63
N HIS A 187 12.62 -0.95 25.16
CA HIS A 187 12.08 0.15 24.37
C HIS A 187 12.91 1.42 24.59
N LEU A 188 13.45 1.97 23.49
CA LEU A 188 14.42 3.06 23.45
C LEU A 188 13.83 4.27 22.70
N SER A 189 14.10 5.48 23.19
CA SER A 189 13.41 6.72 22.80
C SER A 189 14.34 7.87 22.42
N ALA A 190 15.65 7.75 22.65
CA ALA A 190 16.60 8.84 22.52
C ALA A 190 16.74 9.35 21.09
N ILE A 191 16.68 8.46 20.09
CA ILE A 191 16.73 8.84 18.68
C ILE A 191 15.52 9.69 18.29
N ASP A 192 14.31 9.29 18.68
CA ASP A 192 13.11 10.07 18.44
C ASP A 192 13.18 11.43 19.12
N LYS A 193 13.62 11.49 20.39
CA LYS A 193 13.83 12.75 21.12
C LYS A 193 14.82 13.68 20.38
N ALA A 194 15.93 13.13 19.87
CA ALA A 194 16.89 13.89 19.08
C ALA A 194 16.25 14.43 17.78
N GLY A 195 15.52 13.58 17.05
CA GLY A 195 14.81 13.94 15.83
C GLY A 195 13.74 15.01 16.04
N GLN A 196 12.94 14.91 17.11
CA GLN A 196 11.94 15.92 17.49
C GLN A 196 12.59 17.26 17.89
N SER A 197 13.76 17.22 18.52
CA SER A 197 14.46 18.43 18.97
C SER A 197 15.17 19.19 17.85
N SER A 198 15.50 18.51 16.75
CA SER A 198 16.19 19.08 15.59
C SER A 198 15.59 18.56 14.28
N SER A 199 16.06 17.42 13.79
CA SER A 199 15.69 16.85 12.51
C SER A 199 15.93 15.35 12.50
N TYR A 200 15.13 14.59 11.75
CA TYR A 200 15.33 13.15 11.54
C TYR A 200 16.24 12.85 10.33
N GLU A 201 16.87 13.87 9.76
CA GLU A 201 17.81 13.72 8.63
C GLU A 201 19.13 13.08 9.06
N SER A 202 19.70 12.23 8.21
CA SER A 202 20.91 11.45 8.52
C SER A 202 22.16 12.32 8.64
N ASP A 203 22.13 13.55 8.13
CA ASP A 203 23.19 14.55 8.21
C ASP A 203 23.02 15.52 9.39
N ASP A 204 21.89 15.46 10.11
CA ASP A 204 21.73 16.21 11.36
C ASP A 204 22.68 15.66 12.43
N PRO A 205 23.54 16.51 13.04
CA PRO A 205 24.56 16.04 13.99
C PRO A 205 23.98 15.37 15.25
N ALA A 206 22.86 15.88 15.79
CA ALA A 206 22.28 15.36 17.03
C ALA A 206 21.59 14.01 16.80
N TYR A 207 20.83 13.91 15.71
CA TYR A 207 20.21 12.65 15.30
C TYR A 207 21.26 11.60 14.93
N ARG A 208 22.27 11.96 14.12
CA ARG A 208 23.37 11.04 13.78
C ARG A 208 24.11 10.53 15.01
N GLN A 209 24.40 11.39 15.99
CA GLN A 209 25.05 10.98 17.24
C GLN A 209 24.16 10.00 18.02
N ALA A 210 22.85 10.26 18.12
CA ALA A 210 21.92 9.34 18.78
C ALA A 210 21.88 7.96 18.10
N VAL A 211 21.97 7.89 16.77
CA VAL A 211 22.09 6.62 16.03
C VAL A 211 23.41 5.90 16.34
N GLN A 212 24.52 6.64 16.48
CA GLN A 212 25.81 6.05 16.85
C GLN A 212 25.82 5.52 18.30
N ASP A 213 25.18 6.24 19.23
CA ASP A 213 25.03 5.79 20.61
C ASP A 213 24.19 4.51 20.67
N PHE A 214 23.08 4.46 19.92
CA PHE A 214 22.26 3.26 19.75
C PHE A 214 23.06 2.08 19.16
N ASP A 215 23.90 2.29 18.16
CA ASP A 215 24.77 1.24 17.60
C ASP A 215 25.68 0.61 18.67
N GLY A 216 26.27 1.44 19.54
CA GLY A 216 27.06 0.98 20.69
C GLY A 216 26.23 0.22 21.73
N GLN A 217 25.01 0.68 22.02
CA GLN A 217 24.07 0.02 22.93
C GLN A 217 23.65 -1.36 22.43
N ILE A 218 23.32 -1.48 21.13
CA ILE A 218 23.00 -2.77 20.51
C ILE A 218 24.18 -3.72 20.59
N ASN A 219 25.41 -3.26 20.32
CA ASN A 219 26.60 -4.08 20.47
C ASN A 219 26.75 -4.61 21.91
N ALA A 220 26.54 -3.75 22.91
CA ALA A 220 26.62 -4.15 24.31
C ALA A 220 25.58 -5.22 24.69
N ILE A 221 24.36 -5.17 24.13
CA ILE A 221 23.34 -6.21 24.31
C ILE A 221 23.79 -7.53 23.68
N ILE A 222 24.29 -7.50 22.44
CA ILE A 222 24.77 -8.70 21.74
C ILE A 222 25.95 -9.34 22.48
N GLU A 223 26.88 -8.53 23.01
CA GLU A 223 28.00 -9.04 23.80
C GLU A 223 27.55 -9.64 25.13
N ALA A 224 26.55 -9.06 25.81
CA ALA A 224 25.97 -9.65 27.02
C ALA A 224 25.36 -11.03 26.75
N VAL A 225 24.68 -11.22 25.61
CA VAL A 225 24.15 -12.53 25.19
C VAL A 225 25.29 -13.54 25.04
N LYS A 226 26.38 -13.16 24.35
CA LYS A 226 27.55 -14.06 24.15
C LYS A 226 28.30 -14.38 25.44
N GLN A 227 28.24 -13.51 26.44
CA GLN A 227 28.92 -13.66 27.73
C GLN A 227 28.14 -14.49 28.75
N ARG A 228 26.89 -14.91 28.44
CA ARG A 228 26.11 -15.75 29.35
C ARG A 228 26.86 -17.05 29.69
N PRO A 229 26.89 -17.46 30.97
CA PRO A 229 27.54 -18.71 31.38
C PRO A 229 27.00 -19.95 30.64
N ASN A 230 25.69 -19.98 30.38
CA ASN A 230 25.00 -21.10 29.72
C ASN A 230 24.75 -20.87 28.22
N PHE A 231 25.39 -19.87 27.60
CA PHE A 231 25.13 -19.46 26.22
C PHE A 231 25.15 -20.63 25.21
N LYS A 232 26.05 -21.61 25.41
CA LYS A 232 26.18 -22.79 24.52
C LYS A 232 24.97 -23.73 24.55
N ASP A 233 24.25 -23.77 25.66
CA ASP A 233 23.07 -24.61 25.85
C ASP A 233 21.77 -23.87 25.50
N GLU A 234 21.88 -22.59 25.14
CA GLU A 234 20.75 -21.71 24.85
C GLU A 234 20.62 -21.39 23.36
N ASN A 235 19.43 -20.94 23.01
CA ASN A 235 19.06 -20.58 21.65
C ASN A 235 18.53 -19.15 21.64
N TRP A 236 19.44 -18.21 21.42
CA TRP A 236 19.17 -16.78 21.42
C TRP A 236 18.80 -16.24 20.04
N MET A 237 17.75 -15.43 20.02
CA MET A 237 17.40 -14.53 18.92
C MET A 237 17.30 -13.10 19.45
N VAL A 238 17.87 -12.14 18.72
CA VAL A 238 17.76 -10.71 19.02
C VAL A 238 17.08 -10.02 17.84
N ILE A 239 15.91 -9.43 18.08
CA ILE A 239 15.16 -8.65 17.10
C ILE A 239 15.40 -7.17 17.40
N ILE A 240 15.80 -6.41 16.40
CA ILE A 240 16.04 -4.96 16.50
C ILE A 240 15.21 -4.28 15.42
N THR A 241 14.32 -3.37 15.81
CA THR A 241 13.40 -2.72 14.87
C THR A 241 12.93 -1.36 15.38
N SER A 242 12.29 -0.57 14.51
CA SER A 242 11.69 0.70 14.90
C SER A 242 10.18 0.62 15.11
N SER A 243 9.65 1.40 16.03
CA SER A 243 8.19 1.64 16.15
C SER A 243 7.66 2.58 15.07
N MET A 244 8.49 3.49 14.56
CA MET A 244 8.23 4.33 13.40
C MET A 244 9.56 4.86 12.87
N GLY A 245 9.55 5.34 11.64
CA GLY A 245 10.59 6.24 11.16
C GLY A 245 10.40 7.65 11.73
N GLY A 246 10.90 8.66 11.03
CA GLY A 246 10.74 10.07 11.36
C GLY A 246 10.26 10.84 10.13
N PRO A 247 9.55 11.98 10.30
CA PRO A 247 9.26 12.85 9.18
C PRO A 247 10.54 13.45 8.58
N ILE A 248 10.56 13.63 7.26
CA ILE A 248 11.60 14.39 6.55
C ILE A 248 11.02 15.66 5.92
N ALA A 249 11.88 16.65 5.68
CA ALA A 249 11.45 17.93 5.13
C ALA A 249 11.03 17.80 3.66
N ASN A 250 11.76 16.99 2.89
CA ASN A 250 11.56 16.80 1.46
C ASN A 250 11.35 15.32 1.17
N PRO A 251 10.10 14.80 1.26
CA PRO A 251 9.81 13.46 0.80
C PRO A 251 10.10 13.33 -0.69
N ASP A 252 10.43 12.11 -1.13
CA ASP A 252 10.58 11.80 -2.54
C ASP A 252 9.23 12.03 -3.24
N PRO A 253 9.10 13.03 -4.13
CA PRO A 253 7.85 13.32 -4.79
C PRO A 253 7.44 12.24 -5.79
N ASP A 254 8.38 11.38 -6.21
CA ASP A 254 8.14 10.33 -7.19
C ASP A 254 7.64 9.02 -6.54
N ASP A 255 7.96 8.75 -5.27
CA ASP A 255 7.46 7.57 -4.54
C ASP A 255 6.15 7.90 -3.80
N VAL A 256 5.05 7.93 -4.56
CA VAL A 256 3.69 8.17 -4.03
C VAL A 256 3.08 6.96 -3.31
N THR A 257 3.84 5.88 -3.12
CA THR A 257 3.41 4.68 -2.39
C THR A 257 3.65 4.82 -0.89
N VAL A 258 3.17 3.85 -0.11
CA VAL A 258 3.47 3.78 1.32
C VAL A 258 4.99 3.70 1.62
N PHE A 259 5.81 3.25 0.68
CA PHE A 259 7.26 3.26 0.84
C PHE A 259 7.91 4.65 0.77
N GLY A 260 7.23 5.64 0.20
CA GLY A 260 7.66 7.04 0.21
C GLY A 260 7.36 7.76 1.52
N ASP A 261 6.46 7.21 2.35
CA ASP A 261 6.19 7.76 3.68
C ASP A 261 7.34 7.46 4.65
N SER A 262 8.19 8.47 4.86
CA SER A 262 9.31 8.44 5.81
C SER A 262 8.95 8.02 7.23
N ARG A 263 7.71 8.25 7.70
CA ARG A 263 7.24 7.80 9.02
C ARG A 263 7.04 6.29 9.09
N ARG A 264 6.80 5.66 7.94
CA ARG A 264 6.57 4.21 7.81
C ARG A 264 7.83 3.46 7.40
N ASN A 265 8.86 4.16 6.95
CA ASN A 265 10.18 3.59 6.70
C ASN A 265 10.86 3.19 8.02
N THR A 266 10.88 1.89 8.31
CA THR A 266 11.54 1.31 9.47
C THR A 266 12.67 0.37 9.04
N PHE A 267 13.38 -0.21 10.01
CA PHE A 267 14.35 -1.27 9.76
C PHE A 267 14.01 -2.48 10.63
N THR A 268 14.47 -3.65 10.22
CA THR A 268 14.31 -4.89 11.00
C THR A 268 15.54 -5.76 10.83
N TYR A 269 16.15 -6.12 11.95
CA TYR A 269 17.26 -7.07 12.04
C TYR A 269 16.81 -8.20 12.95
N VAL A 270 16.91 -9.43 12.46
CA VAL A 270 16.65 -10.64 13.24
C VAL A 270 17.96 -11.41 13.30
N TYR A 271 18.69 -11.20 14.40
CA TYR A 271 20.01 -11.73 14.65
C TYR A 271 19.95 -13.04 15.43
N SER A 272 20.81 -13.99 15.07
CA SER A 272 21.17 -15.12 15.91
C SER A 272 22.59 -15.56 15.58
N PRO A 273 23.41 -15.99 16.54
CA PRO A 273 24.72 -16.58 16.26
C PRO A 273 24.67 -17.79 15.30
N LYS A 274 23.50 -18.41 15.13
CA LYS A 274 23.26 -19.56 14.25
C LYS A 274 22.85 -19.17 12.83
N PHE A 275 22.65 -17.89 12.55
CA PHE A 275 22.25 -17.43 11.23
C PHE A 275 23.47 -17.06 10.38
N SER A 276 23.28 -17.11 9.07
CA SER A 276 24.10 -16.47 8.06
C SER A 276 23.45 -15.15 7.62
N ARG A 277 24.05 -14.43 6.67
CA ARG A 277 23.52 -13.15 6.19
C ARG A 277 22.39 -13.37 5.17
N LYS A 278 21.23 -12.75 5.39
CA LYS A 278 20.17 -12.60 4.38
C LYS A 278 19.65 -11.18 4.36
N TYR A 279 19.95 -10.46 3.29
CA TYR A 279 19.41 -9.12 3.05
C TYR A 279 18.11 -9.20 2.25
N ILE A 280 17.10 -8.44 2.66
CA ILE A 280 15.84 -8.29 1.92
C ILE A 280 15.81 -6.88 1.34
N ALA A 281 15.80 -6.77 0.01
CA ALA A 281 15.77 -5.50 -0.68
C ALA A 281 14.34 -4.93 -0.77
N LYS A 282 14.23 -3.59 -0.74
CA LYS A 282 12.98 -2.88 -1.08
C LYS A 282 12.57 -3.21 -2.53
N PRO A 283 11.29 -3.49 -2.82
CA PRO A 283 10.82 -3.55 -4.19
C PRO A 283 10.89 -2.15 -4.84
N ASN A 284 10.95 -2.06 -6.18
CA ASN A 284 10.96 -0.76 -6.86
C ASN A 284 9.57 -0.11 -6.74
N SER A 285 9.43 0.86 -5.83
CA SER A 285 8.20 1.62 -5.60
C SER A 285 8.16 2.96 -6.33
N ALA A 286 9.27 3.42 -6.89
CA ALA A 286 9.32 4.68 -7.66
C ALA A 286 8.77 4.49 -9.09
N ASP A 287 8.89 3.27 -9.64
CA ASP A 287 8.44 2.96 -11.00
C ASP A 287 7.37 1.86 -11.02
N VAL A 288 6.35 1.97 -10.17
CA VAL A 288 5.20 1.04 -10.26
C VAL A 288 4.45 1.33 -11.56
N PRO A 289 4.33 0.36 -12.50
CA PRO A 289 3.65 0.61 -13.76
C PRO A 289 2.16 0.83 -13.54
N PHE A 290 1.59 1.77 -14.31
CA PHE A 290 0.16 1.81 -14.57
C PHE A 290 -0.19 0.68 -15.55
N GLU A 291 -0.91 -0.31 -15.04
CA GLU A 291 -1.30 -1.49 -15.79
C GLU A 291 -2.82 -1.57 -15.91
N GLY A 292 -3.29 -2.02 -17.06
CA GLY A 292 -4.71 -2.15 -17.30
C GLY A 292 -5.05 -2.45 -18.75
N ASN A 293 -6.34 -2.28 -19.05
CA ASN A 293 -6.89 -2.47 -20.38
C ASN A 293 -7.70 -1.22 -20.76
N SER A 294 -7.65 -0.85 -22.04
CA SER A 294 -8.48 0.20 -22.62
C SER A 294 -9.00 -0.23 -23.98
N ILE A 295 -10.17 0.26 -24.36
CA ILE A 295 -10.61 0.21 -25.76
C ILE A 295 -9.74 1.15 -26.58
N ARG A 296 -9.40 0.73 -27.80
CA ARG A 296 -8.85 1.60 -28.83
C ARG A 296 -9.98 2.16 -29.69
N TYR A 297 -10.13 3.48 -29.66
CA TYR A 297 -11.13 4.21 -30.42
C TYR A 297 -10.52 4.68 -31.73
N THR A 298 -11.03 4.14 -32.85
CA THR A 298 -10.57 4.49 -34.20
C THR A 298 -11.70 5.06 -35.04
N TYR A 299 -11.42 6.07 -35.88
CA TYR A 299 -12.44 6.72 -36.71
C TYR A 299 -12.49 6.24 -38.16
N VAL A 300 -11.73 5.18 -38.47
CA VAL A 300 -11.92 4.41 -39.70
C VAL A 300 -13.36 3.90 -39.75
N ASP A 301 -14.04 4.06 -40.88
CA ASP A 301 -15.45 3.67 -41.02
C ASP A 301 -15.63 2.13 -40.98
N PRO A 302 -16.51 1.57 -40.12
CA PRO A 302 -17.31 2.26 -39.10
C PRO A 302 -16.51 2.61 -37.84
N ALA A 303 -16.70 3.83 -37.33
CA ALA A 303 -15.96 4.33 -36.16
C ALA A 303 -16.34 3.58 -34.86
N VAL A 304 -15.37 3.45 -33.96
CA VAL A 304 -15.57 2.86 -32.62
C VAL A 304 -16.13 3.92 -31.67
N ASN A 305 -17.20 3.57 -30.95
CA ASN A 305 -17.89 4.45 -30.00
C ASN A 305 -18.32 3.67 -28.75
N ALA A 306 -18.35 4.34 -27.60
CA ALA A 306 -19.01 3.85 -26.39
C ALA A 306 -20.07 4.85 -25.93
N ARG A 307 -21.29 4.42 -25.61
CA ARG A 307 -22.42 5.34 -25.30
C ARG A 307 -23.25 4.89 -24.11
N VAL A 308 -23.56 5.83 -23.21
CA VAL A 308 -24.56 5.64 -22.16
C VAL A 308 -25.96 5.67 -22.77
N ALA A 309 -26.79 4.66 -22.51
CA ALA A 309 -28.17 4.62 -23.05
C ALA A 309 -29.08 5.70 -22.45
N ASN A 310 -28.89 6.03 -21.17
CA ASN A 310 -29.65 7.07 -20.48
C ASN A 310 -29.22 8.48 -20.93
N THR A 311 -29.97 9.07 -21.86
CA THR A 311 -29.69 10.41 -22.41
C THR A 311 -29.85 11.56 -21.41
N SER A 312 -30.55 11.32 -20.30
CA SER A 312 -30.74 12.31 -19.24
C SER A 312 -29.60 12.32 -18.22
N ALA A 313 -28.79 11.26 -18.16
CA ALA A 313 -27.61 11.22 -17.29
C ALA A 313 -26.61 12.31 -17.68
N TYR A 314 -25.87 12.83 -16.70
CA TYR A 314 -24.82 13.85 -16.90
C TYR A 314 -25.30 15.17 -17.53
N ASN A 315 -26.58 15.49 -17.33
CA ASN A 315 -27.13 16.82 -17.57
C ASN A 315 -26.82 17.73 -16.37
N PHE A 316 -26.09 18.80 -16.63
CA PHE A 316 -25.75 19.81 -15.63
C PHE A 316 -26.42 21.15 -15.97
N ALA A 317 -27.45 21.49 -15.20
CA ALA A 317 -28.24 22.71 -15.34
C ALA A 317 -27.44 23.98 -14.99
N THR A 318 -28.12 25.13 -14.94
CA THR A 318 -27.48 26.45 -14.87
C THR A 318 -26.63 26.68 -13.62
N ASN A 319 -26.91 25.99 -12.52
CA ASN A 319 -26.29 26.21 -11.21
C ASN A 319 -25.54 24.98 -10.68
N GLN A 320 -25.26 23.98 -11.54
CA GLN A 320 -24.62 22.75 -11.13
C GLN A 320 -23.12 22.79 -11.43
N ASN A 321 -22.32 22.57 -10.38
CA ASN A 321 -20.90 22.34 -10.47
C ASN A 321 -20.63 20.89 -10.82
N PHE A 322 -19.53 20.62 -11.53
CA PHE A 322 -19.10 19.26 -11.82
C PHE A 322 -17.62 19.21 -12.20
N THR A 323 -17.05 18.02 -12.07
CA THR A 323 -15.69 17.70 -12.50
C THR A 323 -15.75 16.45 -13.38
N ILE A 324 -15.02 16.45 -14.48
CA ILE A 324 -14.79 15.28 -15.33
C ILE A 324 -13.29 15.01 -15.32
N SER A 325 -12.89 13.76 -15.06
CA SER A 325 -11.49 13.32 -15.15
C SER A 325 -11.40 12.04 -15.96
N PHE A 326 -10.38 11.88 -16.80
CA PHE A 326 -10.14 10.65 -17.55
C PHE A 326 -8.67 10.51 -17.95
N PHE A 327 -8.27 9.31 -18.30
CA PHE A 327 -6.94 9.03 -18.86
C PHE A 327 -7.02 8.92 -20.36
N TYR A 328 -6.10 9.60 -21.04
CA TYR A 328 -6.02 9.67 -22.49
C TYR A 328 -4.61 9.32 -22.97
N LYS A 329 -4.52 8.55 -24.06
CA LYS A 329 -3.27 8.31 -24.77
C LYS A 329 -3.52 8.32 -26.27
N ALA A 330 -2.83 9.20 -26.97
CA ALA A 330 -2.85 9.20 -28.43
C ALA A 330 -2.14 7.96 -28.99
N MET A 331 -2.79 7.27 -29.92
CA MET A 331 -2.17 6.20 -30.70
C MET A 331 -1.74 6.71 -32.08
N ASN A 332 -2.43 7.72 -32.60
CA ASN A 332 -1.97 8.56 -33.69
C ASN A 332 -1.37 9.85 -33.10
N THR A 333 -0.06 10.04 -33.30
CA THR A 333 0.69 11.21 -32.79
C THR A 333 0.79 12.36 -33.80
N ASP A 334 0.20 12.21 -34.99
CA ASP A 334 0.12 13.31 -35.96
C ASP A 334 -0.92 14.34 -35.51
N GLU A 335 -0.70 15.61 -35.85
CA GLU A 335 -1.65 16.70 -35.59
C GLU A 335 -3.06 16.35 -36.10
N GLN A 336 -4.04 16.42 -35.21
CA GLN A 336 -5.45 16.17 -35.54
C GLN A 336 -6.27 17.44 -35.37
N TYR A 337 -7.23 17.64 -36.26
CA TYR A 337 -8.11 18.81 -36.22
C TYR A 337 -9.57 18.35 -36.09
N TYR A 338 -10.17 18.76 -34.98
CA TYR A 338 -11.58 18.61 -34.63
C TYR A 338 -12.14 17.19 -34.41
N PRO A 339 -11.36 16.10 -34.14
CA PRO A 339 -11.99 14.85 -33.69
C PRO A 339 -12.56 15.02 -32.28
N VAL A 340 -13.80 14.56 -32.07
CA VAL A 340 -14.50 14.64 -30.78
C VAL A 340 -14.23 13.40 -29.93
N ILE A 341 -13.42 13.54 -28.89
CA ILE A 341 -12.96 12.43 -28.05
C ILE A 341 -14.03 11.96 -27.05
N LEU A 342 -14.71 12.90 -26.40
CA LEU A 342 -15.73 12.67 -25.37
C LEU A 342 -16.83 13.73 -25.50
N SER A 343 -18.11 13.36 -25.48
CA SER A 343 -19.22 14.29 -25.73
C SER A 343 -20.44 14.03 -24.88
N LYS A 344 -21.07 15.12 -24.42
CA LYS A 344 -22.46 15.18 -23.95
C LYS A 344 -23.11 16.42 -24.57
N ARG A 345 -23.15 16.48 -25.90
CA ARG A 345 -23.63 17.65 -26.65
C ARG A 345 -24.55 17.29 -27.79
N VAL A 346 -25.43 18.23 -28.17
CA VAL A 346 -26.31 18.07 -29.34
C VAL A 346 -25.50 17.77 -30.60
N GLU A 347 -24.45 18.54 -30.87
CA GLU A 347 -23.53 18.37 -31.98
C GLU A 347 -22.13 18.84 -31.54
N GLY A 348 -21.05 18.32 -32.13
CA GLY A 348 -19.67 18.55 -31.70
C GLY A 348 -19.31 20.02 -31.46
N PHE A 349 -19.82 20.94 -32.28
CA PHE A 349 -19.58 22.38 -32.11
C PHE A 349 -20.87 23.20 -32.09
N GLY A 350 -22.02 22.54 -31.86
CA GLY A 350 -23.36 23.12 -31.98
C GLY A 350 -24.29 22.76 -30.83
N GLY A 351 -25.16 23.71 -30.45
CA GLY A 351 -26.21 23.50 -29.45
C GLY A 351 -25.73 23.32 -27.99
N PRO A 352 -26.67 23.09 -27.05
CA PRO A 352 -26.38 22.91 -25.63
C PRO A 352 -25.55 21.65 -25.32
N GLY A 353 -24.62 21.79 -24.38
CA GLY A 353 -23.78 20.70 -23.88
C GLY A 353 -22.28 20.99 -24.00
N TRP A 354 -21.48 19.94 -23.91
CA TRP A 354 -20.02 20.02 -23.91
C TRP A 354 -19.36 18.83 -24.61
N ASN A 355 -18.13 19.02 -25.07
CA ASN A 355 -17.30 17.98 -25.66
C ASN A 355 -15.82 18.28 -25.48
N MET A 356 -15.03 17.21 -25.46
CA MET A 356 -13.58 17.22 -25.60
C MET A 356 -13.21 16.92 -27.05
N PHE A 357 -12.22 17.61 -27.60
CA PHE A 357 -11.78 17.43 -28.98
C PHE A 357 -10.28 17.72 -29.13
N LEU A 358 -9.66 17.33 -30.25
CA LEU A 358 -8.27 17.72 -30.56
C LEU A 358 -8.21 18.91 -31.53
N GLU A 359 -7.20 19.76 -31.35
CA GLU A 359 -6.78 20.74 -32.35
C GLU A 359 -5.24 20.83 -32.38
N GLY A 360 -4.64 20.43 -33.50
CA GLY A 360 -3.20 20.15 -33.57
C GLY A 360 -2.85 18.97 -32.65
N SER A 361 -1.86 19.17 -31.79
CA SER A 361 -1.44 18.18 -30.79
C SER A 361 -2.07 18.37 -29.41
N LYS A 362 -3.08 19.26 -29.28
CA LYS A 362 -3.65 19.69 -28.00
C LYS A 362 -5.07 19.18 -27.82
N LEU A 363 -5.43 18.87 -26.58
CA LEU A 363 -6.79 18.54 -26.22
C LEU A 363 -7.52 19.80 -25.78
N GLY A 364 -8.75 19.96 -26.25
CA GLY A 364 -9.58 21.11 -25.94
C GLY A 364 -10.94 20.75 -25.37
N TRP A 365 -11.47 21.66 -24.56
CA TRP A 365 -12.85 21.67 -24.10
C TRP A 365 -13.66 22.66 -24.93
N ASN A 366 -14.84 22.24 -25.39
CA ASN A 366 -15.83 23.13 -25.99
C ASN A 366 -17.20 22.95 -25.34
N SER A 367 -17.95 24.04 -25.18
CA SER A 367 -19.27 24.00 -24.55
C SER A 367 -20.13 25.20 -24.95
N SER A 368 -21.44 25.13 -24.67
CA SER A 368 -22.36 26.26 -24.83
C SER A 368 -22.30 27.30 -23.70
N ILE A 369 -21.39 27.13 -22.73
CA ILE A 369 -21.30 27.97 -21.52
C ILE A 369 -20.03 28.82 -21.44
N GLY A 370 -19.07 28.61 -22.32
CA GLY A 370 -17.81 29.34 -22.33
C GLY A 370 -17.07 29.16 -23.65
N GLY A 371 -15.98 29.92 -23.82
CA GLY A 371 -15.08 29.74 -24.96
C GLY A 371 -14.35 28.40 -24.92
N GLN A 372 -13.65 28.08 -26.01
CA GLN A 372 -12.78 26.90 -26.04
C GLN A 372 -11.61 27.07 -25.06
N LEU A 373 -11.18 25.96 -24.49
CA LEU A 373 -9.97 25.84 -23.67
C LEU A 373 -9.09 24.78 -24.29
N PHE A 374 -7.78 24.91 -24.13
CA PHE A 374 -6.81 23.95 -24.64
C PHE A 374 -5.73 23.66 -23.61
N THR A 375 -5.19 22.45 -23.66
CA THR A 375 -3.95 22.14 -22.96
C THR A 375 -2.82 23.04 -23.48
N SER A 376 -1.92 23.45 -22.58
CA SER A 376 -0.73 24.19 -23.00
C SER A 376 0.33 23.24 -23.57
N GLY A 377 0.49 22.08 -22.93
CA GLY A 377 1.28 20.95 -23.42
C GLY A 377 0.53 20.10 -24.44
N GLU A 378 1.30 19.27 -25.13
CA GLU A 378 0.82 18.34 -26.15
C GLU A 378 0.33 17.05 -25.51
N VAL A 379 -0.72 16.46 -26.08
CA VAL A 379 -1.26 15.14 -25.69
C VAL A 379 -1.10 14.09 -26.80
N SER A 380 -0.64 14.52 -27.98
CA SER A 380 -0.42 13.66 -29.15
C SER A 380 1.01 13.16 -29.22
N ASP A 381 1.60 12.84 -28.06
CA ASP A 381 3.01 12.46 -27.90
C ASP A 381 3.21 10.95 -27.66
N GLY A 382 2.10 10.20 -27.62
CA GLY A 382 2.10 8.76 -27.37
C GLY A 382 2.20 8.40 -25.88
N ASN A 383 2.17 9.36 -24.96
CA ASN A 383 2.17 9.12 -23.52
C ASN A 383 0.75 9.13 -22.93
N TRP A 384 0.63 8.59 -21.71
CA TRP A 384 -0.60 8.70 -20.94
C TRP A 384 -0.66 10.05 -20.27
N HIS A 385 -1.81 10.71 -20.35
CA HIS A 385 -2.12 11.93 -19.63
C HIS A 385 -3.42 11.77 -18.84
N SER A 386 -3.46 12.34 -17.64
CA SER A 386 -4.73 12.59 -16.95
C SER A 386 -5.26 13.94 -17.40
N VAL A 387 -6.53 13.99 -17.78
CA VAL A 387 -7.18 15.22 -18.23
C VAL A 387 -8.37 15.47 -17.31
N THR A 388 -8.42 16.65 -16.73
CA THR A 388 -9.51 17.04 -15.83
C THR A 388 -10.12 18.37 -16.25
N VAL A 389 -11.45 18.44 -16.32
CA VAL A 389 -12.19 19.69 -16.51
C VAL A 389 -13.04 19.94 -15.28
N VAL A 390 -12.87 21.12 -14.69
CA VAL A 390 -13.68 21.60 -13.57
C VAL A 390 -14.60 22.71 -14.05
N VAL A 391 -15.90 22.52 -13.93
CA VAL A 391 -16.91 23.56 -14.14
C VAL A 391 -17.43 24.01 -12.78
N ASN A 392 -17.04 25.22 -12.38
CA ASN A 392 -17.45 25.85 -11.13
C ASN A 392 -18.37 27.04 -11.43
N ARG A 393 -19.67 26.80 -11.46
CA ARG A 393 -20.73 27.82 -11.64
C ARG A 393 -20.81 28.78 -10.47
N SER A 394 -20.47 28.35 -9.25
CA SER A 394 -20.45 29.23 -8.08
C SER A 394 -19.43 30.37 -8.23
N VAL A 395 -18.33 30.11 -8.94
CA VAL A 395 -17.28 31.09 -9.26
C VAL A 395 -17.42 31.64 -10.70
N GLY A 396 -18.26 31.03 -11.53
CA GLY A 396 -18.45 31.41 -12.93
C GLY A 396 -17.23 31.06 -13.80
N LYS A 397 -16.58 29.92 -13.57
CA LYS A 397 -15.33 29.52 -14.23
C LYS A 397 -15.36 28.09 -14.74
N VAL A 398 -14.73 27.85 -15.89
CA VAL A 398 -14.32 26.52 -16.36
C VAL A 398 -12.79 26.48 -16.41
N THR A 399 -12.18 25.44 -15.86
CA THR A 399 -10.73 25.24 -15.87
C THR A 399 -10.41 23.87 -16.44
N LEU A 400 -9.42 23.80 -17.34
CA LEU A 400 -8.85 22.58 -17.90
C LEU A 400 -7.49 22.32 -17.23
N PHE A 401 -7.26 21.08 -16.85
CA PHE A 401 -6.05 20.56 -16.24
C PHE A 401 -5.51 19.38 -17.03
N MET A 402 -4.20 19.21 -17.00
CA MET A 402 -3.48 18.07 -17.55
C MET A 402 -2.45 17.65 -16.52
N ASP A 403 -2.42 16.36 -16.20
CA ASP A 403 -1.48 15.76 -15.26
C ASP A 403 -1.48 16.43 -13.88
N GLY A 404 -2.67 16.77 -13.39
CA GLY A 404 -2.89 17.46 -12.12
C GLY A 404 -2.64 18.97 -12.18
N VAL A 405 -2.09 19.49 -13.27
CA VAL A 405 -1.64 20.89 -13.38
C VAL A 405 -2.64 21.75 -14.19
N PRO A 406 -3.04 22.95 -13.69
CA PRO A 406 -3.90 23.87 -14.43
C PRO A 406 -3.27 24.27 -15.77
N GLN A 407 -4.04 24.21 -16.86
CA GLN A 407 -3.58 24.54 -18.21
C GLN A 407 -4.18 25.85 -18.71
N SER A 408 -5.51 25.96 -18.71
CA SER A 408 -6.23 27.14 -19.18
C SER A 408 -7.60 27.26 -18.53
N ASN A 409 -8.19 28.45 -18.56
CA ASN A 409 -9.51 28.70 -17.99
C ASN A 409 -10.29 29.78 -18.74
N ASN A 410 -11.62 29.75 -18.60
CA ASN A 410 -12.54 30.73 -19.16
C ASN A 410 -13.68 31.03 -18.19
N SER A 411 -14.39 32.12 -18.45
CA SER A 411 -15.66 32.41 -17.78
C SER A 411 -16.76 31.44 -18.23
N ALA A 412 -17.57 30.99 -17.27
CA ALA A 412 -18.79 30.23 -17.48
C ALA A 412 -20.01 31.16 -17.39
N ASN A 413 -20.78 31.28 -18.47
CA ASN A 413 -22.02 32.06 -18.51
C ASN A 413 -23.19 31.33 -17.80
N GLY A 414 -24.40 31.89 -17.79
CA GLY A 414 -25.56 31.30 -17.11
C GLY A 414 -26.34 30.23 -17.89
N ASN A 415 -25.89 29.79 -19.07
CA ASN A 415 -26.63 28.87 -19.91
C ASN A 415 -26.68 27.45 -19.32
N SER A 416 -27.75 26.72 -19.63
CA SER A 416 -27.89 25.29 -19.30
C SER A 416 -27.08 24.44 -20.28
N LEU A 417 -26.46 23.36 -19.80
CA LEU A 417 -25.84 22.32 -20.64
C LEU A 417 -26.80 21.17 -20.96
N ASN A 418 -28.00 21.16 -20.37
CA ASN A 418 -28.94 20.07 -20.51
C ASN A 418 -29.32 19.83 -21.97
N ASN A 419 -29.31 18.58 -22.37
CA ASN A 419 -29.70 18.13 -23.71
C ASN A 419 -30.20 16.67 -23.66
N VAL A 420 -30.63 16.18 -24.82
CA VAL A 420 -31.12 14.80 -25.01
C VAL A 420 -30.12 13.89 -25.72
N SER A 421 -28.86 14.32 -25.87
CA SER A 421 -27.78 13.48 -26.38
C SER A 421 -27.24 12.58 -25.27
N PRO A 422 -26.87 11.32 -25.55
CA PRO A 422 -26.16 10.49 -24.59
C PRO A 422 -24.74 11.02 -24.31
N LEU A 423 -24.16 10.61 -23.18
CA LEU A 423 -22.72 10.69 -22.96
C LEU A 423 -22.05 9.65 -23.86
N ALA A 424 -21.01 10.05 -24.60
CA ALA A 424 -20.33 9.18 -25.55
C ALA A 424 -18.83 9.42 -25.57
N ILE A 425 -18.06 8.33 -25.68
CA ILE A 425 -16.64 8.34 -26.05
C ILE A 425 -16.54 7.95 -27.52
N GLY A 426 -15.73 8.67 -28.29
CA GLY A 426 -15.55 8.45 -29.73
C GLY A 426 -16.39 9.37 -30.60
N LYS A 427 -16.39 9.09 -31.91
CA LYS A 427 -16.88 9.96 -32.97
C LYS A 427 -18.33 10.43 -32.75
N TRP A 428 -18.53 11.74 -32.82
CA TRP A 428 -19.81 12.39 -32.53
C TRP A 428 -20.38 13.13 -33.76
N PRO A 429 -21.71 13.35 -33.89
CA PRO A 429 -22.25 14.21 -34.94
C PRO A 429 -21.58 15.59 -34.96
N GLY A 430 -21.29 16.10 -36.16
CA GLY A 430 -20.50 17.32 -36.38
C GLY A 430 -18.99 17.11 -36.42
N ASP A 431 -18.53 15.86 -36.33
CA ASP A 431 -17.13 15.44 -36.48
C ASP A 431 -16.91 14.75 -37.83
N ASP A 432 -16.16 15.41 -38.72
CA ASP A 432 -15.78 14.89 -40.03
C ASP A 432 -14.41 14.18 -40.02
N ASN A 433 -13.71 14.11 -38.88
CA ASN A 433 -12.42 13.45 -38.77
C ASN A 433 -12.57 11.93 -39.01
N SER A 434 -11.59 11.33 -39.70
CA SER A 434 -11.59 9.90 -40.06
C SER A 434 -10.32 9.17 -39.63
N THR A 435 -9.42 9.85 -38.93
CA THR A 435 -8.05 9.39 -38.64
C THR A 435 -7.71 9.36 -37.15
N ALA A 436 -8.61 9.83 -36.28
CA ALA A 436 -8.39 9.76 -34.84
C ALA A 436 -8.22 8.32 -34.37
N ASP A 437 -7.24 8.13 -33.49
CA ASP A 437 -6.86 6.84 -32.93
C ASP A 437 -6.27 7.07 -31.54
N PHE A 438 -6.97 6.60 -30.51
CA PHE A 438 -6.62 6.87 -29.12
C PHE A 438 -7.13 5.79 -28.16
N LEU A 439 -6.54 5.77 -26.96
CA LEU A 439 -7.04 5.04 -25.80
C LEU A 439 -7.68 6.04 -24.84
N LEU A 440 -8.82 5.67 -24.25
CA LEU A 440 -9.44 6.41 -23.15
C LEU A 440 -9.97 5.43 -22.11
N CYS A 441 -9.53 5.59 -20.87
CA CYS A 441 -9.97 4.80 -19.73
C CYS A 441 -10.11 5.65 -18.47
N ASN A 442 -10.53 5.04 -17.36
CA ASN A 442 -10.67 5.71 -16.06
C ASN A 442 -11.53 6.98 -16.10
N LEU A 443 -12.62 6.98 -16.88
CA LEU A 443 -13.52 8.12 -16.98
C LEU A 443 -14.32 8.26 -15.68
N GLN A 444 -14.18 9.40 -15.03
CA GLN A 444 -14.81 9.76 -13.76
C GLN A 444 -15.62 11.04 -13.96
N ILE A 445 -16.83 11.09 -13.40
CA ILE A 445 -17.68 12.28 -13.37
C ILE A 445 -18.18 12.50 -11.95
N TYR A 446 -17.93 13.69 -11.42
CA TYR A 446 -18.33 14.12 -10.09
C TYR A 446 -19.35 15.25 -10.18
N ASN A 447 -20.33 15.27 -9.28
CA ASN A 447 -21.37 16.31 -9.20
C ASN A 447 -20.96 17.53 -8.34
N THR A 448 -19.65 17.72 -8.16
CA THR A 448 -19.04 18.83 -7.44
C THR A 448 -17.87 19.40 -8.23
N ALA A 449 -17.51 20.65 -7.96
CA ALA A 449 -16.30 21.25 -8.51
C ALA A 449 -15.12 20.95 -7.58
N PHE A 450 -14.00 20.52 -8.14
CA PHE A 450 -12.77 20.32 -7.38
C PHE A 450 -12.04 21.67 -7.21
N ALA A 451 -11.38 21.86 -6.07
CA ALA A 451 -10.35 22.87 -5.93
C ALA A 451 -9.09 22.50 -6.74
N ASP A 452 -8.22 23.46 -7.02
CA ASP A 452 -7.02 23.23 -7.83
C ASP A 452 -6.10 22.19 -7.14
N GLU A 453 -5.96 22.26 -5.81
CA GLU A 453 -5.20 21.31 -4.99
C GLU A 453 -5.82 19.90 -5.01
N GLU A 454 -7.16 19.82 -5.03
CA GLU A 454 -7.86 18.54 -5.14
C GLU A 454 -7.64 17.90 -6.52
N VAL A 455 -7.49 18.69 -7.58
CA VAL A 455 -7.16 18.15 -8.91
C VAL A 455 -5.73 17.60 -8.92
N GLU A 456 -4.77 18.33 -8.37
CA GLU A 456 -3.38 17.88 -8.23
C GLU A 456 -3.28 16.54 -7.47
N GLU A 457 -4.06 16.39 -6.40
CA GLU A 457 -4.05 15.17 -5.59
C GLU A 457 -4.80 14.00 -6.21
N LEU A 458 -5.92 14.24 -6.91
CA LEU A 458 -6.86 13.18 -7.26
C LEU A 458 -6.82 12.77 -8.74
N SER A 459 -6.35 13.63 -9.65
CA SER A 459 -6.45 13.35 -11.09
C SER A 459 -5.63 12.15 -11.55
N GLY A 460 -4.59 11.78 -10.80
CA GLY A 460 -3.73 10.62 -11.09
C GLY A 460 -4.22 9.29 -10.52
N ILE A 461 -5.31 9.25 -9.75
CA ILE A 461 -5.78 8.02 -9.10
C ILE A 461 -6.24 7.01 -10.16
N ALA A 462 -5.52 5.90 -10.27
CA ALA A 462 -5.79 4.90 -11.29
C ALA A 462 -7.04 4.07 -10.98
N LEU A 463 -7.39 3.90 -9.71
CA LEU A 463 -8.57 3.15 -9.28
C LEU A 463 -9.29 3.89 -8.15
N VAL A 464 -10.55 4.28 -8.39
CA VAL A 464 -11.38 4.97 -7.38
C VAL A 464 -11.98 3.93 -6.44
N LYS A 465 -11.66 4.04 -5.15
CA LYS A 465 -12.17 3.18 -4.05
C LYS A 465 -12.98 4.01 -3.05
N ASP A 466 -13.71 3.35 -2.15
CA ASP A 466 -14.55 3.99 -1.13
C ASP A 466 -13.82 5.05 -0.27
N ALA A 467 -12.52 4.90 -0.09
CA ALA A 467 -11.68 5.85 0.66
C ALA A 467 -11.35 7.14 -0.11
N HIS A 468 -11.74 7.25 -1.39
CA HIS A 468 -11.51 8.44 -2.19
C HIS A 468 -12.24 9.65 -1.58
N PRO A 469 -11.60 10.81 -1.36
CA PRO A 469 -12.22 11.95 -0.65
C PRO A 469 -13.51 12.47 -1.29
N LYS A 470 -13.65 12.30 -2.61
CA LYS A 470 -14.83 12.70 -3.40
C LYS A 470 -15.72 11.52 -3.80
N TYR A 471 -15.58 10.36 -3.16
CA TYR A 471 -16.36 9.17 -3.51
C TYR A 471 -17.88 9.43 -3.43
N GLY A 472 -18.32 10.18 -2.41
CA GLY A 472 -19.73 10.54 -2.24
C GLY A 472 -20.30 11.46 -3.34
N ASP A 473 -19.44 12.13 -4.10
CA ASP A 473 -19.81 13.02 -5.21
C ASP A 473 -19.70 12.33 -6.58
N LEU A 474 -19.20 11.08 -6.63
CA LEU A 474 -18.98 10.32 -7.86
C LEU A 474 -20.31 9.84 -8.46
N VAL A 475 -20.67 10.33 -9.65
CA VAL A 475 -21.94 10.03 -10.32
C VAL A 475 -21.78 9.23 -11.63
N GLY A 476 -20.55 8.96 -12.03
CA GLY A 476 -20.24 8.06 -13.15
C GLY A 476 -18.78 7.64 -13.09
N TYR A 477 -18.50 6.34 -13.22
CA TYR A 477 -17.15 5.83 -13.19
C TYR A 477 -16.95 4.61 -14.09
N TRP A 478 -16.18 4.75 -15.16
CA TRP A 478 -15.84 3.66 -16.07
C TRP A 478 -14.32 3.45 -16.10
N PRO A 479 -13.77 2.60 -15.22
CA PRO A 479 -12.35 2.25 -15.26
C PRO A 479 -11.97 1.55 -16.56
N GLY A 480 -12.80 0.61 -17.03
CA GLY A 480 -12.57 -0.17 -18.24
C GLY A 480 -11.52 -1.29 -18.11
N TYR A 481 -10.81 -1.41 -16.98
CA TYR A 481 -9.71 -2.37 -16.84
C TYR A 481 -10.16 -3.84 -16.82
N GLU A 482 -11.34 -4.13 -16.28
CA GLU A 482 -11.87 -5.49 -16.11
C GLU A 482 -12.87 -5.90 -17.20
N ASP A 483 -13.27 -4.97 -18.08
CA ASP A 483 -14.32 -5.18 -19.08
C ASP A 483 -13.79 -5.88 -20.36
N ILE A 484 -12.54 -6.37 -20.32
CA ILE A 484 -11.84 -6.96 -21.45
C ILE A 484 -12.66 -8.06 -22.14
N GLY A 485 -12.75 -7.98 -23.47
CA GLY A 485 -13.48 -8.94 -24.29
C GLY A 485 -14.99 -8.74 -24.30
N THR A 486 -15.53 -7.77 -23.56
CA THR A 486 -16.96 -7.43 -23.60
C THR A 486 -17.24 -6.30 -24.59
N ALA A 487 -18.53 -6.08 -24.87
CA ALA A 487 -19.06 -4.93 -25.64
C ALA A 487 -19.62 -3.84 -24.71
N ILE A 488 -19.23 -3.82 -23.43
CA ILE A 488 -19.75 -2.92 -22.41
C ILE A 488 -18.57 -2.28 -21.66
N LEU A 489 -18.67 -0.99 -21.34
CA LEU A 489 -17.92 -0.40 -20.23
C LEU A 489 -18.82 -0.33 -19.01
N THR A 490 -18.41 -0.96 -17.92
CA THR A 490 -19.23 -1.07 -16.71
C THR A 490 -19.09 0.20 -15.86
N ASP A 491 -20.22 0.80 -15.48
CA ASP A 491 -20.27 1.88 -14.49
C ASP A 491 -20.08 1.32 -13.09
N ARG A 492 -19.04 1.76 -12.40
CA ARG A 492 -18.65 1.36 -11.04
C ARG A 492 -19.01 2.41 -9.98
N SER A 493 -19.70 3.49 -10.36
CA SER A 493 -20.21 4.50 -9.41
C SER A 493 -21.45 4.06 -8.64
N GLY A 494 -22.10 2.96 -9.06
CA GLY A 494 -23.40 2.52 -8.53
C GLY A 494 -24.61 3.19 -9.22
N SER A 495 -24.39 4.00 -10.25
CA SER A 495 -25.47 4.64 -11.02
C SER A 495 -26.01 3.80 -12.18
N ASP A 496 -25.44 2.61 -12.41
CA ASP A 496 -25.79 1.65 -13.47
C ASP A 496 -25.84 2.24 -14.90
N ASN A 497 -25.09 3.32 -15.17
CA ASN A 497 -25.02 3.94 -16.50
C ASN A 497 -23.94 3.27 -17.37
N ASN A 498 -24.03 1.96 -17.58
CA ASN A 498 -23.08 1.25 -18.45
C ASN A 498 -23.04 1.85 -19.86
N MET A 499 -21.86 1.85 -20.49
CA MET A 499 -21.72 2.28 -21.89
C MET A 499 -21.73 1.07 -22.83
N GLU A 500 -22.55 1.12 -23.88
CA GLU A 500 -22.52 0.14 -24.96
C GLU A 500 -21.45 0.52 -25.99
N ILE A 501 -20.57 -0.45 -26.31
CA ILE A 501 -19.49 -0.30 -27.29
C ILE A 501 -20.00 -0.76 -28.66
N THR A 502 -19.77 0.06 -29.67
CA THR A 502 -20.17 -0.17 -31.06
C THR A 502 -18.99 0.03 -32.02
N GLY A 503 -19.09 -0.53 -33.22
CA GLY A 503 -18.00 -0.53 -34.20
C GLY A 503 -17.00 -1.69 -34.01
N PRO A 504 -15.92 -1.73 -34.81
CA PRO A 504 -14.93 -2.80 -34.80
C PRO A 504 -13.89 -2.58 -33.70
N TYR A 505 -14.33 -2.61 -32.44
CA TYR A 505 -13.48 -2.28 -31.29
C TYR A 505 -12.46 -3.38 -30.98
N THR A 506 -11.32 -2.95 -30.43
CA THR A 506 -10.29 -3.85 -29.87
C THR A 506 -9.88 -3.38 -28.49
N TRP A 507 -9.59 -4.34 -27.62
CA TRP A 507 -8.98 -4.09 -26.31
C TRP A 507 -7.47 -4.04 -26.43
N THR A 508 -6.84 -3.05 -25.81
CA THR A 508 -5.38 -2.90 -25.71
C THR A 508 -4.97 -2.99 -24.25
N THR A 509 -4.13 -3.97 -23.95
CA THR A 509 -3.47 -4.10 -22.65
C THR A 509 -2.21 -3.25 -22.63
N PHE A 510 -1.96 -2.57 -21.52
CA PHE A 510 -0.80 -1.72 -21.34
C PHE A 510 -0.15 -1.92 -19.97
N SER A 511 1.15 -1.64 -19.91
CA SER A 511 1.96 -1.54 -18.69
C SER A 511 2.99 -0.46 -18.95
N ASN A 512 2.77 0.72 -18.39
CA ASN A 512 3.63 1.89 -18.60
C ASN A 512 3.91 2.57 -17.26
N VAL A 513 5.15 2.96 -17.00
CA VAL A 513 5.46 3.84 -15.87
C VAL A 513 5.00 5.24 -16.23
N VAL A 514 4.08 5.78 -15.44
CA VAL A 514 3.50 7.11 -15.63
C VAL A 514 3.58 7.82 -14.28
N ARG A 515 4.53 8.76 -14.13
CA ARG A 515 4.89 9.33 -12.83
C ARG A 515 3.74 10.04 -12.13
N GLN A 516 2.85 10.64 -12.90
CA GLN A 516 1.72 11.39 -12.38
C GLN A 516 0.55 10.49 -12.00
N PHE A 517 0.60 9.20 -12.33
CA PHE A 517 -0.44 8.24 -11.99
C PHE A 517 -0.11 7.51 -10.70
N ARG A 518 -1.15 7.16 -9.96
CA ARG A 518 -1.09 6.46 -8.68
C ARG A 518 -1.74 5.09 -8.88
N PRO A 519 -0.99 4.10 -9.42
CA PRO A 519 -1.51 2.76 -9.62
C PRO A 519 -1.90 2.13 -8.28
N ASP A 520 -2.91 1.26 -8.32
CA ASP A 520 -3.29 0.51 -7.12
C ASP A 520 -2.24 -0.59 -6.85
N VAL A 521 -1.52 -0.44 -5.75
CA VAL A 521 -0.46 -1.37 -5.37
C VAL A 521 -1.03 -2.42 -4.43
N THR A 522 -0.98 -3.69 -4.85
CA THR A 522 -1.53 -4.80 -4.04
C THR A 522 -0.75 -5.00 -2.74
N ALA A 523 -1.43 -5.51 -1.70
CA ALA A 523 -0.80 -5.81 -0.41
C ALA A 523 0.42 -6.74 -0.51
N SER A 524 0.47 -7.64 -1.51
CA SER A 524 1.61 -8.53 -1.71
C SER A 524 2.91 -7.79 -2.03
N PHE A 525 2.84 -6.59 -2.61
CA PHE A 525 4.00 -5.73 -2.85
C PHE A 525 4.60 -5.22 -1.55
N TYR A 526 3.76 -4.76 -0.62
CA TYR A 526 4.19 -4.29 0.70
C TYR A 526 4.64 -5.43 1.62
N ASN A 527 4.19 -6.66 1.36
CA ASN A 527 4.60 -7.86 2.07
C ASN A 527 5.92 -8.48 1.55
N MET A 528 6.61 -7.86 0.59
CA MET A 528 7.93 -8.32 0.13
C MET A 528 9.07 -8.01 1.12
N VAL A 529 8.81 -7.12 2.08
CA VAL A 529 9.70 -6.77 3.19
C VAL A 529 8.98 -7.05 4.52
N PRO A 530 9.72 -7.29 5.62
CA PRO A 530 9.10 -7.37 6.94
C PRO A 530 8.23 -6.15 7.22
N ASN A 531 7.05 -6.40 7.79
CA ASN A 531 6.22 -5.38 8.42
C ASN A 531 6.28 -5.51 9.94
N GLN A 532 5.89 -4.47 10.70
CA GLN A 532 5.85 -4.57 12.17
C GLN A 532 4.94 -5.69 12.68
N VAL A 533 3.83 -5.93 11.98
CA VAL A 533 2.89 -7.02 12.29
C VAL A 533 3.50 -8.41 12.15
N ASP A 534 4.66 -8.54 11.49
CA ASP A 534 5.40 -9.79 11.34
C ASP A 534 6.30 -10.09 12.54
N ILE A 535 6.62 -9.11 13.39
CA ILE A 535 7.53 -9.29 14.53
C ILE A 535 7.04 -10.39 15.49
N PRO A 536 5.73 -10.45 15.86
CA PRO A 536 5.21 -11.56 16.63
C PRO A 536 5.45 -12.94 15.97
N PHE A 537 5.42 -13.05 14.64
CA PHE A 537 5.64 -14.32 13.96
C PHE A 537 7.07 -14.83 14.09
N PHE A 538 8.08 -13.95 14.01
CA PHE A 538 9.46 -14.35 14.32
C PHE A 538 9.57 -14.94 15.73
N ILE A 539 8.90 -14.32 16.70
CA ILE A 539 8.93 -14.72 18.11
C ILE A 539 8.17 -16.06 18.29
N TYR A 540 6.95 -16.19 17.79
CA TYR A 540 6.17 -17.42 17.90
C TYR A 540 6.91 -18.61 17.29
N GLN A 541 7.48 -18.44 16.10
CA GLN A 541 8.25 -19.48 15.42
C GLN A 541 9.47 -19.90 16.22
N TRP A 542 10.17 -18.94 16.85
CA TRP A 542 11.33 -19.25 17.69
C TRP A 542 10.97 -20.11 18.90
N TYR A 543 9.79 -19.89 19.48
CA TYR A 543 9.24 -20.72 20.56
C TYR A 543 8.53 -21.99 20.08
N GLY A 544 8.41 -22.21 18.77
CA GLY A 544 7.66 -23.34 18.21
C GLY A 544 6.15 -23.24 18.41
N VAL A 545 5.64 -22.04 18.67
CA VAL A 545 4.20 -21.75 18.77
C VAL A 545 3.66 -21.49 17.37
N LEU A 546 2.65 -22.26 16.96
CA LEU A 546 1.97 -22.07 15.68
C LEU A 546 0.79 -21.09 15.87
N PRO A 547 0.78 -19.94 15.19
CA PRO A 547 -0.34 -19.01 15.28
C PRO A 547 -1.65 -19.64 14.79
N ALA A 548 -2.68 -19.61 15.64
CA ALA A 548 -3.99 -20.15 15.26
C ALA A 548 -4.69 -19.23 14.25
N LEU A 549 -5.41 -19.81 13.27
CA LEU A 549 -6.20 -19.03 12.30
C LEU A 549 -7.23 -18.12 12.99
N SER A 550 -7.78 -18.55 14.13
CA SER A 550 -8.73 -17.77 14.92
C SER A 550 -8.14 -16.50 15.53
N TRP A 551 -6.81 -16.37 15.58
CA TRP A 551 -6.15 -15.16 16.06
C TRP A 551 -6.22 -14.01 15.05
N SER A 552 -6.59 -14.29 13.79
CA SER A 552 -6.76 -13.32 12.71
C SER A 552 -5.63 -12.28 12.64
N LEU A 553 -4.38 -12.75 12.69
CA LEU A 553 -3.21 -11.88 12.57
C LEU A 553 -3.05 -11.34 11.15
N ASP A 554 -2.46 -10.15 11.02
CA ASP A 554 -2.18 -9.53 9.71
C ASP A 554 -0.77 -9.84 9.21
N GLY A 555 0.14 -10.24 10.11
CA GLY A 555 1.52 -10.55 9.77
C GLY A 555 1.72 -11.91 9.08
N GLN A 556 2.94 -12.11 8.61
CA GLN A 556 3.37 -13.33 7.95
C GLN A 556 4.65 -13.93 8.56
N ALA A 557 4.84 -15.22 8.29
CA ALA A 557 6.03 -15.96 8.63
C ALA A 557 7.21 -15.61 7.72
N TRP A 558 8.40 -15.49 8.31
CA TRP A 558 9.65 -15.34 7.58
C TRP A 558 10.55 -16.55 7.81
N ALA A 559 11.47 -16.82 6.88
CA ALA A 559 12.44 -17.90 7.00
C ALA A 559 13.85 -17.33 7.26
N PRO A 560 14.32 -17.37 8.53
CA PRO A 560 15.69 -16.97 8.87
C PRO A 560 16.73 -17.87 8.20
N PRO A 561 17.89 -17.31 7.83
CA PRO A 561 18.94 -18.03 7.10
C PRO A 561 19.86 -18.81 8.04
N PHE A 562 19.47 -19.99 8.51
CA PHE A 562 20.36 -20.82 9.33
C PHE A 562 21.69 -21.11 8.61
N ALA A 563 22.81 -20.89 9.29
CA ALA A 563 24.13 -21.22 8.76
C ALA A 563 24.24 -22.75 8.63
N ILE A 564 24.72 -23.22 7.48
CA ILE A 564 25.08 -24.62 7.31
C ILE A 564 26.34 -24.84 8.16
N LEU A 565 26.19 -25.53 9.29
CA LEU A 565 27.33 -25.99 10.07
C LEU A 565 27.88 -27.22 9.34
N GLU A 566 29.02 -27.07 8.65
CA GLU A 566 29.82 -28.22 8.25
C GLU A 566 30.34 -28.87 9.53
N TYR A 567 29.82 -30.06 9.84
CA TYR A 567 30.22 -30.86 11.01
C TYR A 567 31.55 -31.58 10.78
#